data_AF-A0A9E4EYL3-F1
#
_entry.id   AF-A0A9E4EYL3-F1
#
_cell.length_a   1.000
_cell.length_b   1.000
_cell.length_c   1.000
_cell.angle_alpha   90.00
_cell.angle_beta   90.00
_cell.angle_gamma   90.00
#
_symmetry.space_group_name_H-M   'P 1'
#
loop_
_entity.id
_entity.type
_entity.pdbx_description
1 polymer ?
#
loop_
_entity_poly.entity_id
_entity_poly.type
_entity_poly.pdbx_seq_one_letter_code
_entity_poly.pdbx_strand_id
1 'polypeptide(L)'
;MSLVSEDEVLDIYAITSVLEGLATRLATPNLREGSANETLHELFEQLKRHHERGEVDAYWAANRDFHRHITSACENSRLQGLIGNLRQQIMKTRVVTLHAPGRLENSMAEHEEIIQAIIDGDGRSAERLVIRHLEIQGNFVLDLIKKSSENANVTTAERA
;
A
#
# COMPACT_ATOMS: atom_id res chain seq x y z
N MET A 1 -2.34 10.66 20.25
CA MET A 1 -2.03 9.48 19.41
C MET A 1 -0.58 9.13 19.69
N SER A 2 -0.28 7.87 20.03
CA SER A 2 1.12 7.43 20.12
C SER A 2 1.74 7.59 18.74
N LEU A 3 2.75 8.45 18.63
CA LEU A 3 3.56 8.57 17.42
C LEU A 3 4.23 7.21 17.19
N VAL A 4 4.03 6.62 16.03
CA VAL A 4 4.82 5.48 15.55
C VAL A 4 6.24 6.01 15.36
N SER A 5 7.26 5.35 15.91
CA SER A 5 8.64 5.82 15.76
C SER A 5 9.14 5.64 14.32
N GLU A 6 10.19 6.36 13.93
CA GLU A 6 10.81 6.18 12.60
C GLU A 6 11.27 4.73 12.39
N ASP A 7 11.90 4.13 13.40
CA ASP A 7 12.35 2.73 13.35
C ASP A 7 11.18 1.76 13.19
N GLU A 8 10.05 2.00 13.89
CA GLU A 8 8.86 1.15 13.78
C GLU A 8 8.26 1.21 12.37
N VAL A 9 8.28 2.39 11.72
CA VAL A 9 7.87 2.54 10.30
C VAL A 9 8.82 1.80 9.37
N LEU A 10 10.13 1.91 9.56
CA LEU A 10 11.11 1.22 8.72
C LEU A 10 10.93 -0.30 8.81
N ASP A 11 10.88 -0.84 10.02
CA ASP A 11 10.76 -2.27 10.27
C ASP A 11 9.47 -2.84 9.67
N ILE A 12 8.34 -2.16 9.89
CA ILE A 12 7.06 -2.69 9.42
C ILE A 12 6.93 -2.69 7.90
N TYR A 13 7.36 -1.62 7.22
CA TYR A 13 7.28 -1.55 5.77
C TYR A 13 8.30 -2.50 5.12
N ALA A 14 9.49 -2.67 5.70
CA ALA A 14 10.48 -3.63 5.23
C ALA A 14 9.94 -5.07 5.27
N ILE A 15 9.33 -5.49 6.39
CA ILE A 15 8.77 -6.85 6.51
C ILE A 15 7.54 -7.02 5.62
N THR A 16 6.61 -6.05 5.65
CA THR A 16 5.34 -6.18 4.93
C THR A 16 5.54 -6.17 3.42
N SER A 17 6.49 -5.37 2.90
CA SER A 17 6.80 -5.32 1.46
C SER A 17 7.19 -6.68 0.91
N VAL A 18 8.08 -7.40 1.60
CA VAL A 18 8.53 -8.73 1.19
C VAL A 18 7.40 -9.76 1.27
N LEU A 19 6.57 -9.71 2.32
CA LEU A 19 5.47 -10.66 2.49
C LEU A 19 4.35 -10.43 1.46
N GLU A 20 3.94 -9.18 1.23
CA GLU A 20 2.92 -8.86 0.22
C GLU A 20 3.43 -9.10 -1.20
N GLY A 21 4.72 -8.82 -1.46
CA GLY A 21 5.36 -9.17 -2.73
C GLY A 21 5.32 -10.68 -3.00
N LEU A 22 5.73 -11.48 -2.01
CA LEU A 22 5.66 -12.94 -2.10
C LEU A 22 4.23 -13.43 -2.31
N ALA A 23 3.27 -12.90 -1.57
CA ALA A 23 1.87 -13.26 -1.71
C ALA A 23 1.35 -12.93 -3.12
N THR A 24 1.71 -11.77 -3.66
CA THR A 24 1.32 -11.34 -5.01
C THR A 24 1.91 -12.26 -6.07
N ARG A 25 3.19 -12.65 -5.94
CA ARG A 25 3.81 -13.63 -6.84
C ARG A 25 3.06 -14.95 -6.88
N LEU A 26 2.74 -15.48 -5.70
CA LEU A 26 2.04 -16.75 -5.55
C LEU A 26 0.59 -16.66 -6.03
N ALA A 27 -0.04 -15.50 -5.86
CA ALA A 27 -1.41 -15.24 -6.29
C ALA A 27 -1.54 -15.03 -7.80
N THR A 28 -0.46 -14.60 -8.47
CA THR A 28 -0.50 -14.20 -9.88
C THR A 28 -1.17 -15.25 -10.78
N PRO A 29 -0.82 -16.55 -10.75
CA PRO A 29 -1.48 -17.55 -11.59
C PRO A 29 -3.01 -17.61 -11.39
N ASN A 30 -3.47 -17.43 -10.15
CA ASN A 30 -4.88 -17.51 -9.78
C ASN A 30 -5.67 -16.23 -10.15
N LEU A 31 -4.98 -15.10 -10.30
CA LEU A 31 -5.57 -13.80 -10.58
C LEU A 31 -5.71 -13.50 -12.07
N ARG A 32 -5.21 -14.37 -12.96
CA ARG A 32 -5.22 -14.13 -14.41
C ARG A 32 -6.52 -14.51 -15.09
N GLU A 33 -7.27 -15.43 -14.52
CA GLU A 33 -8.47 -16.00 -15.13
C GLU A 33 -9.56 -16.24 -14.09
N GLY A 34 -10.79 -16.44 -14.56
CA GLY A 34 -11.95 -16.76 -13.73
C GLY A 34 -12.41 -15.61 -12.82
N SER A 35 -13.22 -15.96 -11.83
CA SER A 35 -13.88 -14.97 -10.95
C SER A 35 -12.90 -14.12 -10.14
N ALA A 36 -11.72 -14.65 -9.81
CA ALA A 36 -10.69 -13.88 -9.12
C ALA A 36 -10.14 -12.75 -9.99
N ASN A 37 -10.01 -12.96 -11.31
CA ASN A 37 -9.64 -11.91 -12.26
C ASN A 37 -10.74 -10.87 -12.43
N GLU A 38 -12.01 -11.31 -12.52
CA GLU A 38 -13.17 -10.42 -12.64
C GLU A 38 -13.26 -9.47 -11.42
N THR A 39 -13.18 -10.03 -10.20
CA THR A 39 -13.16 -9.22 -8.97
C THR A 39 -11.95 -8.28 -8.91
N LEU A 40 -10.79 -8.70 -9.39
CA LEU A 40 -9.59 -7.84 -9.43
C LEU A 40 -9.82 -6.62 -10.33
N HIS A 41 -10.40 -6.82 -11.52
CA HIS A 41 -10.73 -5.74 -12.45
C HIS A 41 -11.80 -4.81 -11.88
N GLU A 42 -12.84 -5.36 -11.24
CA GLU A 42 -13.88 -4.54 -10.60
C GLU A 42 -13.34 -3.64 -9.50
N LEU A 43 -12.42 -4.15 -8.67
CA LEU A 43 -11.77 -3.39 -7.62
C LEU A 43 -10.83 -2.32 -8.19
N PHE A 44 -10.13 -2.63 -9.28
CA PHE A 44 -9.26 -1.67 -9.95
C PHE A 44 -10.05 -0.54 -10.64
N GLU A 45 -11.17 -0.85 -11.29
CA GLU A 45 -12.05 0.16 -11.86
C GLU A 45 -12.70 1.03 -10.77
N GLN A 46 -12.96 0.48 -9.59
CA GLN A 46 -13.39 1.28 -8.42
C GLN A 46 -12.30 2.26 -8.00
N LEU A 47 -11.05 1.81 -7.89
CA LEU A 47 -9.90 2.69 -7.59
C LEU A 47 -9.81 3.84 -8.58
N LYS A 48 -9.84 3.53 -9.88
CA LYS A 48 -9.74 4.52 -10.95
C LYS A 48 -10.84 5.58 -10.86
N ARG A 49 -12.10 5.17 -10.65
CA ARG A 49 -13.22 6.11 -10.48
C ARG A 49 -13.05 7.04 -9.28
N HIS A 50 -12.61 6.52 -8.14
CA HIS A 50 -12.38 7.35 -6.95
C HIS A 50 -11.21 8.31 -7.15
N HIS A 51 -10.14 7.85 -7.82
CA HIS A 51 -9.01 8.70 -8.22
C HIS A 51 -9.46 9.85 -9.15
N GLU A 52 -10.19 9.56 -10.22
CA GLU A 52 -10.67 10.56 -11.19
C GLU A 52 -11.58 11.63 -10.56
N ARG A 53 -12.29 11.28 -9.48
CA ARG A 53 -13.16 12.18 -8.73
C ARG A 53 -12.47 12.89 -7.56
N GLY A 54 -11.21 12.57 -7.27
CA GLY A 54 -10.50 13.08 -6.10
C GLY A 54 -11.09 12.62 -4.76
N GLU A 55 -11.81 11.50 -4.74
CA GLU A 55 -12.48 10.96 -3.54
C GLU A 55 -11.48 10.17 -2.68
N VAL A 56 -10.58 10.88 -2.01
CA VAL A 56 -9.42 10.32 -1.28
C VAL A 56 -9.81 9.20 -0.29
N ASP A 57 -10.83 9.42 0.55
CA ASP A 57 -11.26 8.44 1.55
C ASP A 57 -11.86 7.18 0.91
N ALA A 58 -12.64 7.36 -0.18
CA ALA A 58 -13.25 6.27 -0.90
C ALA A 58 -12.21 5.45 -1.67
N TYR A 59 -11.24 6.13 -2.29
CA TYR A 59 -10.07 5.50 -2.91
C TYR A 59 -9.31 4.62 -1.91
N TRP A 60 -9.11 5.10 -0.68
CA TRP A 60 -8.40 4.32 0.34
C TRP A 60 -9.15 3.06 0.76
N ALA A 61 -10.47 3.15 0.92
CA ALA A 61 -11.30 1.98 1.22
C ALA A 61 -11.19 0.94 0.09
N ALA A 62 -11.32 1.36 -1.16
CA ALA A 62 -11.16 0.51 -2.33
C ALA A 62 -9.73 -0.07 -2.44
N ASN A 63 -8.70 0.72 -2.13
CA ASN A 63 -7.30 0.31 -2.16
C ASN A 63 -7.02 -0.83 -1.18
N ARG A 64 -7.54 -0.72 0.04
CA ARG A 64 -7.43 -1.80 1.03
C ARG A 64 -8.07 -3.09 0.51
N ASP A 65 -9.23 -2.98 -0.15
CA ASP A 65 -9.95 -4.14 -0.65
C ASP A 65 -9.23 -4.77 -1.86
N PHE A 66 -8.64 -3.95 -2.74
CA PHE A 66 -7.76 -4.36 -3.84
C PHE A 66 -6.54 -5.17 -3.34
N HIS A 67 -5.76 -4.61 -2.40
CA HIS A 67 -4.61 -5.30 -1.81
C HIS A 67 -5.00 -6.59 -1.08
N ARG A 68 -6.14 -6.58 -0.37
CA ARG A 68 -6.66 -7.78 0.29
C ARG A 68 -6.98 -8.88 -0.70
N HIS A 69 -7.68 -8.55 -1.78
CA HIS A 69 -8.05 -9.50 -2.83
C HIS A 69 -6.80 -10.17 -3.43
N ILE A 70 -5.81 -9.38 -3.86
CA ILE A 70 -4.55 -9.89 -4.42
C ILE A 70 -3.89 -10.88 -3.45
N THR A 71 -3.65 -10.44 -2.21
CA THR A 71 -2.92 -11.29 -1.24
C THR A 71 -3.72 -12.52 -0.78
N SER A 72 -5.05 -12.49 -0.82
CA SER A 72 -5.88 -13.66 -0.48
C SER A 72 -5.84 -14.76 -1.56
N ALA A 73 -5.53 -14.40 -2.80
CA ALA A 73 -5.44 -15.35 -3.91
C ALA A 73 -4.13 -16.19 -3.92
N CYS A 74 -3.22 -16.00 -2.95
CA CYS A 74 -1.95 -16.72 -2.88
C CYS A 74 -2.04 -18.19 -2.38
N GLU A 75 -3.23 -18.63 -1.95
CA GLU A 75 -3.50 -19.97 -1.40
C GLU A 75 -2.57 -20.41 -0.25
N ASN A 76 -1.94 -19.46 0.44
CA ASN A 76 -1.07 -19.70 1.59
C ASN A 76 -1.65 -19.05 2.84
N SER A 77 -2.44 -19.82 3.60
CA SER A 77 -3.14 -19.35 4.80
C SER A 77 -2.20 -18.81 5.89
N ARG A 78 -0.99 -19.36 6.02
CA ARG A 78 0.02 -18.86 6.98
C ARG A 78 0.52 -17.48 6.57
N LEU A 79 0.82 -17.30 5.28
CA LEU A 79 1.25 -16.00 4.75
C LEU A 79 0.14 -14.95 4.87
N GLN A 80 -1.09 -15.32 4.56
CA GLN A 80 -2.26 -14.44 4.74
C GLN A 80 -2.42 -13.99 6.19
N GLY A 81 -2.24 -14.90 7.16
CA GLY A 81 -2.30 -14.57 8.58
C GLY A 81 -1.20 -13.57 9.02
N LEU A 82 0.04 -13.77 8.55
CA LEU A 82 1.14 -12.84 8.83
C LEU A 82 0.88 -11.45 8.25
N ILE A 83 0.45 -11.38 6.99
CA ILE A 83 0.10 -10.11 6.31
C ILE A 83 -1.05 -9.41 7.03
N GLY A 84 -2.10 -10.15 7.41
CA GLY A 84 -3.26 -9.59 8.11
C GLY A 84 -2.89 -8.89 9.42
N ASN A 85 -1.98 -9.48 10.20
CA ASN A 85 -1.51 -8.90 11.47
C ASN A 85 -0.69 -7.61 11.26
N LEU A 86 0.15 -7.58 10.22
CA LEU A 86 1.01 -6.43 9.93
C LEU A 86 0.23 -5.26 9.30
N ARG A 87 -0.75 -5.54 8.43
CA ARG A 87 -1.57 -4.50 7.80
C ARG A 87 -2.26 -3.58 8.80
N GLN A 88 -2.71 -4.11 9.94
CA GLN A 88 -3.35 -3.30 11.00
C GLN A 88 -2.44 -2.18 11.51
N GLN A 89 -1.13 -2.44 11.56
CA GLN A 89 -0.15 -1.45 11.99
C GLN A 89 0.17 -0.46 10.85
N ILE A 90 0.28 -0.92 9.59
CA ILE A 90 0.40 -0.02 8.42
C ILE A 90 -0.79 0.95 8.32
N MET A 91 -2.01 0.48 8.55
CA MET A 91 -3.21 1.33 8.47
C MET A 91 -3.16 2.53 9.42
N LYS A 92 -2.49 2.40 10.57
CA LYS A 92 -2.30 3.53 11.51
C LYS A 92 -1.42 4.63 10.91
N THR A 93 -0.42 4.26 10.12
CA THR A 93 0.48 5.21 9.46
C THR A 93 -0.18 5.91 8.27
N ARG A 94 -1.06 5.21 7.54
CA ARG A 94 -1.69 5.73 6.30
C ARG A 94 -2.66 6.88 6.52
N VAL A 95 -3.28 7.00 7.70
CA VAL A 95 -4.15 8.15 8.03
C VAL A 95 -3.40 9.47 7.93
N VAL A 96 -2.09 9.47 8.20
CA VAL A 96 -1.24 10.66 8.18
C VAL A 96 -0.82 11.05 6.76
N THR A 97 -0.72 10.08 5.85
CA THR A 97 -0.12 10.29 4.52
C THR A 97 -1.14 10.54 3.41
N LEU A 98 -2.41 10.23 3.66
CA LEU A 98 -3.42 10.09 2.59
C LEU A 98 -3.77 11.41 1.89
N HIS A 99 -3.77 12.51 2.63
CA HIS A 99 -4.14 13.84 2.13
C HIS A 99 -2.93 14.63 1.61
N ALA A 100 -1.76 13.99 1.56
CA ALA A 100 -0.56 14.66 1.13
C ALA A 100 -0.57 14.87 -0.40
N PRO A 101 -0.17 16.06 -0.89
CA PRO A 101 -0.24 16.39 -2.31
C PRO A 101 0.47 15.37 -3.20
N GLY A 102 -0.18 14.95 -4.30
CA GLY A 102 0.37 14.04 -5.31
C GLY A 102 0.45 12.57 -4.90
N ARG A 103 0.11 12.20 -3.65
CA ARG A 103 0.17 10.79 -3.23
C ARG A 103 -0.88 9.94 -3.91
N LEU A 104 -2.07 10.49 -4.16
CA LEU A 104 -3.18 9.80 -4.81
C LEU A 104 -2.80 9.40 -6.25
N GLU A 105 -2.29 10.36 -7.03
CA GLU A 105 -1.86 10.15 -8.42
C GLU A 105 -0.72 9.13 -8.51
N ASN A 106 0.31 9.26 -7.67
CA ASN A 106 1.42 8.32 -7.63
C ASN A 106 0.97 6.90 -7.27
N SER A 107 0.07 6.76 -6.28
CA SER A 107 -0.47 5.46 -5.88
C SER A 107 -1.25 4.80 -7.02
N MET A 108 -2.01 5.57 -7.80
CA MET A 108 -2.77 5.03 -8.93
C MET A 108 -1.84 4.51 -10.03
N ALA A 109 -0.79 5.26 -10.38
CA ALA A 109 0.22 4.82 -11.34
C ALA A 109 0.94 3.53 -10.89
N GLU A 110 1.30 3.45 -9.61
CA GLU A 110 1.89 2.23 -9.03
C GLU A 110 0.93 1.02 -9.14
N HIS A 111 -0.38 1.21 -8.96
CA HIS A 111 -1.37 0.13 -9.09
C HIS A 111 -1.58 -0.31 -10.54
N GLU A 112 -1.52 0.61 -11.50
CA GLU A 112 -1.56 0.30 -12.94
C GLU A 112 -0.41 -0.65 -13.35
N GLU A 113 0.81 -0.38 -12.87
CA GLU A 113 1.96 -1.26 -13.11
C GLU A 113 1.74 -2.66 -12.50
N ILE A 114 1.25 -2.72 -11.26
CA ILE A 114 1.03 -3.99 -10.54
C ILE A 114 -0.01 -4.85 -11.24
N ILE A 115 -1.19 -4.29 -11.58
CA ILE A 115 -2.26 -5.07 -12.20
C ILE A 115 -1.83 -5.58 -13.58
N GLN A 116 -1.10 -4.76 -14.35
CA GLN A 116 -0.59 -5.16 -15.66
C GLN A 116 0.36 -6.36 -15.53
N ALA A 117 1.30 -6.34 -14.59
CA ALA A 117 2.19 -7.47 -14.34
C ALA A 117 1.45 -8.75 -13.92
N ILE A 118 0.37 -8.62 -13.15
CA ILE A 118 -0.50 -9.74 -12.76
C ILE A 118 -1.20 -10.32 -14.00
N ILE A 119 -1.81 -9.49 -14.84
CA ILE A 119 -2.53 -9.90 -16.06
C ILE A 119 -1.58 -10.62 -17.04
N ASP A 120 -0.39 -10.06 -17.23
CA ASP A 120 0.67 -10.65 -18.07
C ASP A 120 1.20 -11.98 -17.50
N GLY A 121 0.90 -12.26 -16.23
CA GLY A 121 1.32 -13.45 -15.51
C GLY A 121 2.77 -13.44 -15.07
N ASP A 122 3.41 -12.28 -15.09
CA ASP A 122 4.76 -12.11 -14.59
C ASP A 122 4.74 -11.88 -13.08
N GLY A 123 4.57 -12.98 -12.33
CA GLY A 123 4.52 -12.93 -10.88
C GLY A 123 5.82 -12.40 -10.23
N ARG A 124 6.98 -12.51 -10.91
CA ARG A 124 8.23 -11.94 -10.40
C ARG A 124 8.24 -10.42 -10.57
N SER A 125 7.73 -9.90 -11.68
CA SER A 125 7.58 -8.46 -11.85
C SER A 125 6.53 -7.90 -10.90
N ALA A 126 5.39 -8.58 -10.74
CA ALA A 126 4.37 -8.19 -9.76
C ALA A 126 4.93 -8.13 -8.32
N GLU A 127 5.74 -9.11 -7.91
CA GLU A 127 6.45 -9.11 -6.62
C GLU A 127 7.31 -7.85 -6.44
N ARG A 128 8.18 -7.55 -7.41
CA ARG A 128 9.08 -6.38 -7.35
C ARG A 128 8.30 -5.07 -7.29
N LEU A 129 7.20 -4.96 -8.05
CA LEU A 129 6.37 -3.77 -8.09
C LEU A 129 5.64 -3.54 -6.76
N VAL A 130 5.12 -4.60 -6.12
CA VAL A 130 4.50 -4.50 -4.80
C VAL A 130 5.52 -4.14 -3.71
N ILE A 131 6.74 -4.70 -3.78
CA ILE A 131 7.81 -4.34 -2.85
C ILE A 131 8.11 -2.83 -2.98
N ARG A 132 8.36 -2.36 -4.22
CA ARG A 132 8.59 -0.95 -4.51
C ARG A 132 7.44 -0.05 -4.04
N HIS A 133 6.19 -0.45 -4.28
CA HIS A 133 5.00 0.27 -3.85
C HIS A 133 4.97 0.50 -2.33
N LEU A 134 5.34 -0.52 -1.54
CA LEU A 134 5.36 -0.41 -0.08
C LEU A 134 6.59 0.34 0.43
N GLU A 135 7.75 0.19 -0.20
CA GLU A 135 8.95 0.99 0.14
C GLU A 135 8.73 2.50 -0.10
N ILE A 136 8.12 2.87 -1.23
CA ILE A 136 7.75 4.27 -1.51
C ILE A 136 6.83 4.82 -0.42
N GLN A 137 5.84 4.03 0.01
CA GLN A 137 4.95 4.43 1.10
C GLN A 137 5.66 4.59 2.43
N GLY A 138 6.54 3.64 2.80
CA GLY A 138 7.32 3.72 4.03
C GLY A 138 8.18 4.98 4.07
N ASN A 139 8.92 5.25 2.99
CA ASN A 139 9.73 6.47 2.86
C ASN A 139 8.88 7.74 2.96
N PHE A 140 7.70 7.74 2.33
CA PHE A 140 6.80 8.88 2.38
C PHE A 140 6.27 9.16 3.80
N VAL A 141 5.94 8.11 4.56
CA VAL A 141 5.56 8.23 5.98
C VAL A 141 6.71 8.84 6.78
N LEU A 142 7.94 8.35 6.59
CA LEU A 142 9.13 8.82 7.30
C LEU A 142 9.40 10.31 7.03
N ASP A 143 9.32 10.74 5.78
CA ASP A 143 9.53 12.14 5.40
C ASP A 143 8.52 13.07 6.09
N LEU A 144 7.27 12.62 6.25
CA LEU A 144 6.24 13.39 6.96
C LEU A 144 6.49 13.45 8.46
N ILE A 145 6.92 12.34 9.07
CA ILE A 145 7.30 12.31 10.50
C ILE A 145 8.46 13.27 10.76
N LYS A 146 9.50 13.26 9.92
CA LYS A 146 10.66 14.15 10.03
C LYS A 146 10.28 15.63 9.92
N LYS A 147 9.50 15.98 8.89
CA LYS A 147 8.99 17.36 8.70
C LYS A 147 8.13 17.82 9.88
N SER A 148 7.32 16.95 10.45
CA SER A 148 6.51 17.28 11.64
C SER A 148 7.38 17.55 12.87
N SER A 149 8.43 16.76 13.09
CA SER A 149 9.38 16.93 14.19
C SER A 149 10.21 18.22 14.04
N GLU A 150 10.65 18.54 12.82
CA GLU A 150 11.37 19.78 12.52
C GLU A 150 10.51 21.02 12.77
N ASN A 151 9.26 21.04 12.29
CA ASN A 151 8.35 22.17 12.49
C ASN A 151 7.99 22.39 13.98
N ALA A 152 7.88 21.32 14.77
CA ALA A 152 7.67 21.41 16.21
C ALA A 152 8.88 22.01 16.95
N ASN A 153 10.10 21.73 16.48
CA ASN A 153 11.32 22.30 17.06
C ASN A 153 11.49 23.79 16.71
N VAL A 154 11.13 24.21 15.49
CA VAL A 154 11.20 25.62 15.07
C VAL A 154 10.20 26.50 15.84
N THR A 155 8.95 26.06 15.99
CA THR A 155 7.93 26.81 16.75
C THR A 155 8.23 26.93 18.24
N THR A 156 9.02 26.00 18.80
CA THR A 156 9.47 26.07 20.19
C THR A 156 10.66 27.02 20.35
N ALA A 157 11.56 27.07 19.37
CA ALA A 157 12.71 27.99 19.36
C ALA A 157 12.33 29.46 19.12
N GLU A 158 11.27 29.74 18.34
CA GLU A 158 10.76 31.11 18.10
C GLU A 158 9.95 31.69 19.28
N ARG A 159 9.64 30.87 20.29
CA ARG A 159 8.89 31.25 21.49
C ARG A 159 9.75 31.37 22.76
N ALA A 160 11.06 31.15 22.65
CA ALA A 160 12.03 31.27 23.73
C ALA A 160 12.87 32.55 23.57
#